data_AF-A0A7C5WD12-F1
#
_entry.id   AF-A0A7C5WD12-F1
#
_cell.length_a   1.000
_cell.length_b   1.000
_cell.length_c   1.000
_cell.angle_alpha   90.00
_cell.angle_beta   90.00
_cell.angle_gamma   90.00
#
_symmetry.space_group_name_H-M   'P 1'
#
loop_
_entity.id
_entity.type
_entity.pdbx_description
1 polymer ?
#
loop_
_entity_poly.entity_id
_entity_poly.type
_entity_poly.pdbx_seq_one_letter_code
_entity_poly.pdbx_strand_id
1 'polypeptide(L)' 'MIDERKLQEYLEDRFGHVRVVECKRLGAGVHGTGFSLVIETTRGVQRYVIKDLAPEGLGHDYPSDRAQVFLLAY' A
#
# COMPACT_ATOMS: atom_id res chain seq x y z
N MET A 1 -5.48 8.84 -2.78
CA MET A 1 -6.49 7.87 -2.31
C MET A 1 -6.12 6.55 -2.92
N ILE A 2 -6.04 5.48 -2.13
CA ILE A 2 -5.69 4.15 -2.65
C ILE A 2 -6.75 3.70 -3.66
N ASP A 3 -6.30 3.22 -4.81
CA ASP A 3 -7.15 2.58 -5.80
C ASP A 3 -7.42 1.14 -5.35
N GLU A 4 -8.63 0.88 -4.87
CA GLU A 4 -9.03 -0.42 -4.32
C GLU A 4 -8.94 -1.54 -5.36
N ARG A 5 -9.17 -1.24 -6.65
CA ARG A 5 -9.06 -2.24 -7.71
C ARG A 5 -7.61 -2.66 -7.90
N LYS A 6 -6.68 -1.70 -8.00
CA LYS A 6 -5.25 -2.00 -8.10
C LYS A 6 -4.71 -2.70 -6.86
N LEU A 7 -5.24 -2.34 -5.69
CA LEU A 7 -4.90 -3.03 -4.45
C LEU A 7 -5.38 -4.49 -4.49
N GLN A 8 -6.62 -4.74 -4.90
CA GLN A 8 -7.16 -6.09 -5.06
C GLN A 8 -6.33 -6.91 -6.07
N GLU A 9 -6.06 -6.37 -7.26
CA GLU A 9 -5.23 -7.01 -8.29
C GLU A 9 -3.85 -7.39 -7.77
N TYR A 10 -3.18 -6.47 -7.06
CA TYR A 10 -1.87 -6.73 -6.46
C TYR A 10 -1.92 -7.82 -5.38
N LEU A 11 -2.93 -7.81 -4.52
CA LEU A 11 -3.10 -8.81 -3.47
C LEU A 11 -3.42 -10.18 -4.06
N GLU A 12 -4.21 -10.23 -5.12
CA GLU A 12 -4.53 -11.48 -5.83
C GLU A 12 -3.29 -12.08 -6.51
N ASP A 13 -2.51 -11.26 -7.19
CA ASP A 13 -1.24 -11.69 -7.81
C ASP A 13 -0.25 -12.23 -6.76
N ARG A 14 -0.17 -11.56 -5.60
CA ARG A 14 0.79 -11.91 -4.56
C ARG A 14 0.39 -13.10 -3.69
N PHE A 15 -0.90 -13.28 -3.40
CA PHE A 15 -1.38 -14.23 -2.40
C PHE A 15 -2.41 -15.24 -2.93
N GLY A 16 -2.79 -15.15 -4.21
CA GLY A 16 -3.85 -15.97 -4.80
C GLY A 16 -5.24 -15.41 -4.49
N HIS A 17 -6.24 -16.25 -4.27
CA HIS A 17 -7.58 -15.75 -3.97
C HIS A 17 -7.60 -15.01 -2.61
N VAL A 18 -7.87 -13.70 -2.64
CA VAL A 18 -7.90 -12.81 -1.48
C VAL A 18 -9.19 -12.02 -1.44
N ARG A 19 -9.72 -11.81 -0.23
CA ARG A 19 -10.80 -10.86 0.03
C ARG A 19 -10.29 -9.72 0.90
N VAL A 20 -10.40 -8.47 0.44
CA VAL A 20 -10.20 -7.29 1.29
C VAL A 20 -11.39 -7.16 2.23
N VAL A 21 -11.13 -7.26 3.54
CA VAL A 21 -12.16 -7.19 4.59
C VAL A 21 -12.33 -5.75 5.08
N GLU A 22 -11.22 -5.04 5.24
CA GLU A 22 -11.22 -3.64 5.68
C GLU A 22 -10.02 -2.90 5.08
N CYS A 23 -10.25 -1.68 4.58
CA CYS A 23 -9.20 -0.72 4.26
C CYS A 23 -9.54 0.61 4.91
N LYS A 24 -8.90 0.90 6.05
CA LYS A 24 -9.20 2.08 6.87
C LYS A 24 -8.05 3.07 6.86
N ARG A 25 -8.34 4.33 6.49
CA ARG A 25 -7.37 5.43 6.64
C ARG A 25 -7.02 5.65 8.12
N LEU A 26 -5.74 5.67 8.43
CA LEU A 26 -5.22 5.91 9.78
C LEU A 26 -4.82 7.38 9.99
N GLY A 27 -4.26 8.01 8.98
CA GLY A 27 -3.78 9.39 9.06
C GLY A 27 -2.94 9.76 7.85
N ALA A 28 -2.61 11.05 7.72
CA ALA A 28 -1.71 11.53 6.67
C ALA A 28 -0.60 12.38 7.28
N GLY A 29 0.59 12.26 6.72
CA GLY A 29 1.74 13.13 6.99
C GLY A 29 2.29 13.70 5.70
N VAL A 30 3.43 14.39 5.79
CA VAL A 30 4.07 15.06 4.66
C VAL A 30 4.25 14.09 3.48
N HIS A 31 4.75 12.89 3.74
CA HIS A 31 5.11 11.91 2.70
C HIS A 31 4.00 10.94 2.28
N GLY A 32 2.74 11.19 2.65
CA GLY A 32 1.60 10.36 2.25
C GLY A 32 0.67 9.96 3.39
N THR A 33 -0.24 9.06 3.07
CA THR A 33 -1.36 8.60 3.89
C THR A 33 -1.14 7.14 4.30
N GLY A 34 -1.29 6.86 5.58
CA GLY A 34 -1.26 5.51 6.13
C GLY A 34 -2.66 4.90 6.22
N PHE A 35 -2.73 3.58 6.01
CA PHE A 35 -3.95 2.79 6.04
C PHE A 35 -3.73 1.48 6.80
N SER A 36 -4.75 1.03 7.52
CA SER A 36 -4.89 -0.31 8.07
C SER A 36 -5.63 -1.16 7.05
N LEU A 37 -5.04 -2.28 6.68
CA LEU A 37 -5.61 -3.23 5.74
C LEU A 37 -5.80 -4.58 6.44
N VAL A 38 -7.02 -5.11 6.39
CA VAL A 38 -7.34 -6.47 6.82
C VAL A 38 -7.76 -7.27 5.60
N ILE A 39 -7.08 -8.39 5.37
CA ILE A 39 -7.39 -9.31 4.27
C ILE A 39 -7.65 -10.71 4.78
N GLU A 40 -8.44 -11.45 4.03
CA GLU A 40 -8.67 -12.88 4.23
C GLU A 40 -8.08 -13.67 3.07
N THR A 41 -7.26 -14.65 3.42
CA THR A 41 -6.60 -15.56 2.48
C THR A 41 -7.00 -17.00 2.82
N THR A 42 -6.64 -17.97 1.98
CA THR A 42 -6.79 -19.41 2.29
C THR A 42 -6.03 -19.84 3.55
N ARG A 43 -5.06 -19.04 4.00
CA ARG A 43 -4.27 -19.28 5.22
C ARG A 43 -4.83 -18.56 6.46
N GLY A 44 -5.95 -17.86 6.31
CA GLY A 44 -6.60 -17.08 7.37
C GLY A 44 -6.49 -15.57 7.20
N VAL A 45 -6.84 -14.85 8.27
CA VAL A 45 -6.90 -13.38 8.31
C VAL A 45 -5.53 -12.78 8.56
N GLN A 46 -5.12 -11.82 7.73
CA GLN A 46 -3.87 -11.09 7.83
C GLN A 46 -4.13 -9.59 7.95
N ARG A 47 -3.26 -8.90 8.70
CA ARG A 47 -3.37 -7.46 8.96
C ARG A 47 -2.07 -6.77 8.55
N TYR A 48 -2.22 -5.67 7.82
CA TYR A 48 -1.12 -4.88 7.28
C TYR A 48 -1.31 -3.41 7.60
N VAL A 49 -0.19 -2.70 7.72
CA VAL A 49 -0.15 -1.25 7.63
C VAL A 49 0.47 -0.91 6.28
N ILE A 50 -0.26 -0.20 5.44
CA ILE A 50 0.21 0.25 4.13
C ILE A 50 0.23 1.76 4.07
N LYS A 51 1.09 2.32 3.24
CA LYS A 51 1.22 3.76 3.05
C LYS A 51 1.25 4.08 1.56
N ASP A 52 0.48 5.08 1.13
CA ASP A 52 0.64 5.62 -0.21
C ASP A 52 1.89 6.54 -0.28
N LEU A 53 2.44 6.67 -1.48
CA LEU A 53 3.48 7.64 -1.78
C LEU A 53 2.82 8.77 -2.56
N ALA A 54 2.83 9.98 -1.98
CA ALA A 54 2.34 11.16 -2.68
C ALA A 54 3.14 11.35 -3.98
N PRO A 55 2.47 11.55 -5.12
CA PRO A 55 3.10 11.48 -6.44
C PRO A 55 3.96 12.71 -6.79
N GLU A 56 3.83 13.83 -6.05
CA GLU A 56 4.48 15.08 -6.41
C GLU A 56 5.00 15.85 -5.18
N GLY A 57 6.12 16.56 -5.36
CA GLY A 57 6.60 17.61 -4.46
C GLY A 57 7.47 17.15 -3.30
N LEU A 58 7.92 15.89 -3.31
CA LEU A 58 8.68 15.29 -2.22
C LEU A 58 9.86 14.42 -2.69
N GLY A 59 10.23 14.52 -3.97
CA GLY A 59 11.30 13.70 -4.55
C GLY A 59 10.88 12.24 -4.72
N HIS A 60 9.63 11.99 -5.12
CA HIS A 60 9.13 10.65 -5.50
C HIS A 60 8.49 10.66 -6.88
N ASP A 61 8.77 11.71 -7.65
CA ASP A 61 7.99 12.13 -8.79
C ASP A 61 8.27 11.18 -9.98
N TYR A 62 9.51 10.71 -10.08
CA TYR A 62 9.93 9.70 -11.06
C TYR A 62 10.00 8.28 -10.46
N PRO A 63 9.83 7.22 -11.28
CA PRO A 63 10.03 5.84 -10.84
C PRO A 63 11.39 5.57 -10.19
N SER A 64 12.46 6.24 -10.67
CA SER A 64 13.80 6.20 -10.09
C SER A 64 13.81 6.65 -8.64
N ASP A 65 13.07 7.70 -8.34
CA ASP A 65 13.07 8.33 -7.02
C ASP A 65 12.30 7.45 -6.03
N ARG A 66 11.19 6.82 -6.49
CA ARG A 66 10.48 5.80 -5.71
C ARG A 66 11.36 4.58 -5.43
N ALA A 67 12.14 4.13 -6.41
CA ALA A 67 13.09 3.03 -6.20
C ALA A 67 14.19 3.42 -5.20
N GLN A 68 14.67 4.66 -5.24
CA GLN A 68 15.64 5.19 -4.28
C GLN A 68 15.09 5.18 -2.85
N VAL A 69 13.83 5.56 -2.62
CA VAL A 69 13.20 5.47 -1.29
C VAL A 69 13.21 4.03 -0.77
N PHE A 70 12.92 3.04 -1.62
CA PHE A 70 12.98 1.63 -1.21
C PHE A 70 14.41 1.14 -0.93
N LEU A 71 15.40 1.60 -1.72
CA LEU A 71 16.79 1.15 -1.59
C LEU A 71 17.54 1.83 -0.43
N LEU A 72 17.16 3.06 -0.06
CA LEU A 72 17.85 3.87 0.95
C LEU A 72 17.12 3.92 2.31
N ALA A 73 15.98 3.26 2.47
CA ALA A 73 15.22 3.21 3.72
C ALA A 73 15.79 2.22 4.76
N TYR A 74 17.11 2.16 4.90
CA TYR A 74 17.83 1.37 5.90
C TYR A 74 18.10 2.17 7.19
#